data_AF-A0A397F3K0-F1
#
_entry.id   AF-A0A397F3K0-F1
#
_cell.length_a   1.000
_cell.length_b   1.000
_cell.length_c   1.000
_cell.angle_alpha   90.00
_cell.angle_beta   90.00
_cell.angle_gamma   90.00
#
_symmetry.space_group_name_H-M   'P 1'
#
loop_
_entity.id
_entity.type
_entity.pdbx_description
1 polymer ?
#
loop_
_entity_poly.entity_id
_entity_poly.type
_entity_poly.pdbx_seq_one_letter_code
_entity_poly.pdbx_strand_id
1 'polypeptide(L)'
;MKPSRHPFDKPTSKKMTTYYTFAEFLDPSERDTYLTLPHATQIRRFEAYLGYLQSKQVQFPTSKRAASCYAEVVSQDVPDMEQLTRLVEGRTLSGFGVCGTVDGFLGQCELSMGAAWLADAIGHAYRVENPRVLNSRSFMFGWCHAEKQKLAHLTQHMPTPRLWHAICIVVDRDMCPDCVAFASSLATFEHDTIRIRDPSCTRLFRPSGLVDVDTS
;
A
#
# COMPACT_ATOMS: atom_id res chain seq x y z
N MET A 1 29.99 9.58 -63.19
CA MET A 1 30.45 10.15 -61.90
C MET A 1 29.31 10.10 -60.90
N LYS A 2 29.39 9.22 -59.90
CA LYS A 2 28.53 9.22 -58.70
C LYS A 2 29.45 9.43 -57.50
N PRO A 3 29.18 10.37 -56.59
CA PRO A 3 29.99 10.48 -55.38
C PRO A 3 29.58 9.42 -54.36
N SER A 4 30.57 8.64 -53.95
CA SER A 4 30.60 7.82 -52.75
C SER A 4 30.52 8.71 -51.50
N ARG A 5 29.66 8.36 -50.52
CA ARG A 5 29.81 8.75 -49.12
C ARG A 5 29.19 7.68 -48.19
N HIS A 6 30.06 6.94 -47.53
CA HIS A 6 29.89 6.43 -46.16
C HIS A 6 31.07 7.00 -45.33
N PRO A 7 31.10 6.97 -43.99
CA PRO A 7 30.03 6.75 -43.00
C PRO A 7 30.10 7.79 -41.83
N PHE A 8 28.98 8.12 -41.20
CA PHE A 8 28.97 8.66 -39.83
C PHE A 8 27.72 8.14 -39.11
N ASP A 9 27.65 6.83 -38.95
CA ASP A 9 26.76 6.27 -37.94
C ASP A 9 27.39 6.52 -36.58
N LYS A 10 26.87 7.53 -35.88
CA LYS A 10 27.10 7.70 -34.44
C LYS A 10 26.61 6.42 -33.74
N PRO A 11 27.40 5.77 -32.88
CA PRO A 11 26.87 4.72 -32.04
C PRO A 11 25.87 5.36 -31.08
N THR A 12 24.59 5.12 -31.31
CA THR A 12 23.57 5.38 -30.31
C THR A 12 23.78 4.37 -29.19
N SER A 13 24.52 4.78 -28.14
CA SER A 13 24.54 4.00 -26.91
C SER A 13 23.10 3.97 -26.38
N LYS A 14 22.36 2.91 -26.69
CA LYS A 14 21.14 2.58 -25.95
C LYS A 14 21.57 2.51 -24.50
N LYS A 15 21.24 3.53 -23.70
CA LYS A 15 21.35 3.43 -22.24
C LYS A 15 20.58 2.16 -21.88
N MET A 16 21.29 1.11 -21.47
CA MET A 16 20.63 -0.07 -20.93
C MET A 16 19.90 0.42 -19.68
N THR A 17 18.57 0.50 -19.77
CA THR A 17 17.75 0.82 -18.62
C THR A 17 17.92 -0.34 -17.64
N THR A 18 18.74 -0.15 -16.62
CA THR A 18 18.90 -1.15 -15.56
C THR A 18 17.53 -1.35 -14.91
N TYR A 19 16.97 -2.55 -15.07
CA TYR A 19 15.70 -2.90 -14.46
C TYR A 19 16.03 -3.48 -13.09
N TYR A 20 15.59 -2.82 -12.03
CA TYR A 20 15.80 -3.30 -10.67
C TYR A 20 14.58 -4.13 -10.28
N THR A 21 14.71 -5.44 -10.16
CA THR A 21 13.63 -6.31 -9.65
C THR A 21 13.94 -6.87 -8.28
N PHE A 22 12.89 -7.17 -7.50
CA PHE A 22 13.07 -7.84 -6.23
C PHE A 22 13.60 -9.26 -6.42
N ALA A 23 13.14 -9.96 -7.46
CA ALA A 23 13.65 -11.28 -7.84
C ALA A 23 15.18 -11.29 -8.00
N GLU A 24 15.74 -10.31 -8.72
CA GLU A 24 17.19 -10.20 -8.95
C GLU A 24 17.98 -9.77 -7.71
N PHE A 25 17.32 -9.15 -6.73
CA PHE A 25 17.92 -8.82 -5.44
C PHE A 25 18.03 -10.05 -4.53
N LEU A 26 17.07 -10.97 -4.62
CA LEU A 26 17.09 -12.20 -3.84
C LEU A 26 18.11 -13.21 -4.38
N ASP A 27 18.70 -13.98 -3.47
CA ASP A 27 19.46 -15.17 -3.83
C ASP A 27 18.56 -16.16 -4.61
N PRO A 28 19.11 -16.90 -5.61
CA PRO A 28 18.31 -17.81 -6.42
C PRO A 28 17.52 -18.85 -5.60
N SER A 29 18.12 -19.38 -4.54
CA SER A 29 17.46 -20.33 -3.63
C SER A 29 16.34 -19.71 -2.80
N GLU A 30 16.49 -18.44 -2.41
CA GLU A 30 15.47 -17.72 -1.63
C GLU A 30 14.29 -17.30 -2.50
N ARG A 31 14.55 -16.92 -3.76
CA ARG A 31 13.53 -16.49 -4.72
C ARG A 31 12.39 -17.49 -4.86
N ASP A 32 12.70 -18.78 -4.94
CA ASP A 32 11.71 -19.84 -5.15
C ASP A 32 10.90 -20.16 -3.88
N THR A 33 11.43 -19.81 -2.70
CA THR A 33 10.81 -20.08 -1.40
C THR A 33 10.30 -18.83 -0.70
N TYR A 34 10.49 -17.64 -1.25
CA TYR A 34 10.24 -16.37 -0.55
C TYR A 34 8.83 -16.30 0.06
N LEU A 35 7.81 -16.71 -0.70
CA LEU A 35 6.41 -16.68 -0.26
C LEU A 35 6.05 -17.72 0.80
N THR A 36 6.91 -18.70 1.06
CA THR A 36 6.72 -19.70 2.12
C THR A 36 7.41 -19.31 3.42
N LEU A 37 8.23 -18.24 3.41
CA LEU A 37 8.86 -17.70 4.61
C LEU A 37 7.80 -17.10 5.55
N PRO A 38 8.07 -17.03 6.87
CA PRO A 38 7.24 -16.25 7.78
C PRO A 38 7.05 -14.81 7.29
N HIS A 39 5.86 -14.23 7.47
CA HIS A 39 5.54 -12.87 7.01
C HIS A 39 6.55 -11.82 7.49
N ALA A 40 6.86 -11.78 8.78
CA ALA A 40 7.91 -10.90 9.31
C ALA A 40 9.27 -11.04 8.59
N THR A 41 9.64 -12.25 8.15
CA THR A 41 10.87 -12.49 7.38
C THR A 41 10.73 -11.92 5.97
N GLN A 42 9.60 -12.14 5.30
CA GLN A 42 9.30 -11.55 4.00
C GLN A 42 9.41 -10.01 4.05
N ILE A 43 8.79 -9.39 5.06
CA ILE A 43 8.81 -7.94 5.25
C ILE A 43 10.24 -7.42 5.42
N ARG A 44 11.05 -8.03 6.28
CA ARG A 44 12.46 -7.63 6.49
C ARG A 44 13.32 -7.76 5.23
N ARG A 45 13.08 -8.78 4.40
CA ARG A 45 13.77 -8.93 3.11
C ARG A 45 13.40 -7.82 2.14
N PHE A 46 12.13 -7.44 2.15
CA PHE A 46 11.67 -6.32 1.35
C PHE A 46 12.26 -4.98 1.84
N GLU A 47 12.35 -4.75 3.16
CA GLU A 47 13.04 -3.57 3.73
C GLU A 47 14.49 -3.48 3.25
N ALA A 48 15.22 -4.60 3.23
CA ALA A 48 16.59 -4.63 2.69
C ALA A 48 16.64 -4.26 1.21
N TYR A 49 15.66 -4.72 0.42
CA TYR A 49 15.53 -4.34 -0.99
C TYR A 49 15.24 -2.85 -1.18
N LEU A 50 14.43 -2.25 -0.30
CA LEU A 50 14.18 -0.80 -0.33
C LEU A 50 15.44 -0.01 -0.05
N GLY A 51 16.24 -0.42 0.93
CA GLY A 51 17.55 0.18 1.20
C GLY A 51 18.48 0.08 -0.01
N TYR A 52 18.47 -1.06 -0.71
CA TYR A 52 19.19 -1.24 -1.96
C TYR A 52 18.70 -0.27 -3.05
N LEU A 53 17.39 -0.17 -3.28
CA LEU A 53 16.81 0.75 -4.27
C LEU A 53 17.15 2.22 -3.99
N GLN A 54 17.09 2.63 -2.72
CA GLN A 54 17.47 3.97 -2.28
C GLN A 54 18.96 4.24 -2.51
N SER A 55 19.84 3.29 -2.20
CA SER A 55 21.29 3.41 -2.48
C SER A 55 21.61 3.56 -3.97
N LYS A 56 20.72 3.02 -4.82
CA LYS A 56 20.79 3.11 -6.28
C LYS A 56 20.06 4.32 -6.84
N GLN A 57 19.46 5.14 -5.98
CA GLN A 57 18.65 6.32 -6.35
C GLN A 57 17.56 5.96 -7.38
N VAL A 58 16.97 4.76 -7.26
CA VAL A 58 15.97 4.27 -8.20
C VAL A 58 14.67 5.03 -8.00
N GLN A 59 14.06 5.43 -9.11
CA GLN A 59 12.78 6.12 -9.13
C GLN A 59 11.74 5.29 -9.88
N PHE A 60 10.68 4.87 -9.17
CA PHE A 60 9.47 4.30 -9.74
C PHE A 60 8.34 5.34 -9.79
N PRO A 61 7.94 5.83 -10.98
CA PRO A 61 6.87 6.82 -11.06
C PRO A 61 5.55 6.25 -10.56
N THR A 62 4.79 7.08 -9.84
CA THR A 62 3.42 6.72 -9.44
C THR A 62 2.53 6.58 -10.67
N SER A 63 1.71 5.53 -10.68
CA SER A 63 0.75 5.30 -11.77
C SER A 63 -0.29 6.42 -11.79
N LYS A 64 -0.61 6.95 -12.99
CA LYS A 64 -1.77 7.85 -13.18
C LYS A 64 -3.11 7.19 -12.82
N ARG A 65 -3.12 5.87 -12.63
CA ARG A 65 -4.28 5.07 -12.23
C ARG A 65 -4.23 4.66 -10.75
N ALA A 66 -3.35 5.28 -9.95
CA ALA A 66 -3.33 5.03 -8.51
C ALA A 66 -4.66 5.44 -7.89
N ALA A 67 -5.20 4.57 -7.04
CA ALA A 67 -6.37 4.86 -6.22
C ALA A 67 -5.97 5.78 -5.06
N SER A 68 -6.89 6.61 -4.60
CA SER A 68 -6.71 7.47 -3.44
C SER A 68 -7.70 7.14 -2.33
N CYS A 69 -7.28 7.39 -1.10
CA CYS A 69 -8.09 7.14 0.08
C CYS A 69 -7.91 8.25 1.12
N TYR A 70 -9.00 8.62 1.78
CA TYR A 70 -9.01 9.59 2.88
C TYR A 70 -9.98 9.14 3.98
N ALA A 71 -10.10 9.91 5.05
CA ALA A 71 -11.08 9.66 6.10
C ALA A 71 -11.92 10.92 6.35
N GLU A 72 -13.16 10.71 6.79
CA GLU A 72 -14.10 11.75 7.18
C GLU A 72 -14.62 11.49 8.60
N VAL A 73 -15.00 12.58 9.28
CA VAL A 73 -15.67 12.51 10.59
C VAL A 73 -17.15 12.28 10.37
N VAL A 74 -17.71 11.26 11.02
CA VAL A 74 -19.14 10.89 10.90
C VAL A 74 -19.88 10.89 12.23
N SER A 75 -19.19 11.17 13.34
CA SER A 75 -19.81 11.46 14.64
C SER A 75 -19.17 12.69 15.26
N GLN A 76 -19.99 13.59 15.80
CA GLN A 76 -19.54 14.74 16.59
C GLN A 76 -19.55 14.45 18.09
N ASP A 77 -20.03 13.27 18.48
CA ASP A 77 -20.05 12.82 19.88
C ASP A 77 -18.69 12.24 20.28
N VAL A 78 -17.65 13.07 20.21
CA VAL A 78 -16.32 12.74 20.70
C VAL A 78 -15.78 13.85 21.63
N PRO A 79 -15.03 13.52 22.69
CA PRO A 79 -14.55 14.52 23.64
C PRO A 79 -13.57 15.55 23.04
N ASP A 80 -12.76 15.14 22.06
CA ASP A 80 -11.73 15.98 21.44
C ASP A 80 -11.88 15.97 19.90
N MET A 81 -12.70 16.91 19.42
CA MET A 81 -12.93 17.10 17.99
C MET A 81 -11.69 17.56 17.24
N GLU A 82 -10.81 18.35 17.88
CA GLU A 82 -9.60 18.87 17.23
C GLU A 82 -8.60 17.74 16.96
N GLN A 83 -8.43 16.84 17.93
CA GLN A 83 -7.64 15.63 17.75
C GLN A 83 -8.24 14.72 16.67
N LEU A 84 -9.56 14.52 16.65
CA LEU A 84 -10.21 13.72 15.63
C LEU A 84 -10.04 14.31 14.22
N THR A 85 -10.17 15.63 14.07
CA THR A 85 -9.93 16.32 12.79
C THR A 85 -8.50 16.09 12.30
N ARG A 86 -7.49 16.29 13.16
CA ARG A 86 -6.08 16.02 12.81
C ARG A 86 -5.84 14.56 12.43
N LEU A 87 -6.54 13.63 13.06
CA LEU A 87 -6.40 12.19 12.79
C LEU A 87 -6.93 11.80 11.40
N VAL A 88 -8.04 12.40 10.96
CA VAL A 88 -8.63 12.09 9.65
C VAL A 88 -7.95 12.81 8.49
N GLU A 89 -7.20 13.89 8.76
CA GLU A 89 -6.42 14.64 7.77
C GLU A 89 -5.46 13.78 6.95
N GLY A 90 -5.08 14.30 5.79
CA GLY A 90 -4.17 13.64 4.87
C GLY A 90 -4.83 12.56 4.02
N ARG A 91 -4.32 12.45 2.80
CA ARG A 91 -4.75 11.46 1.80
C ARG A 91 -3.65 10.43 1.60
N THR A 92 -4.04 9.22 1.28
CA THR A 92 -3.13 8.14 0.88
C THR A 92 -3.35 7.82 -0.59
N LEU A 93 -2.31 7.26 -1.21
CA LEU A 93 -2.29 6.98 -2.65
C LEU A 93 -1.70 5.60 -2.87
N SER A 94 -2.37 4.79 -3.68
CA SER A 94 -1.92 3.45 -3.98
C SER A 94 -0.57 3.46 -4.69
N GLY A 95 0.22 2.43 -4.41
CA GLY A 95 1.61 2.33 -4.85
C GLY A 95 2.58 2.64 -3.72
N PHE A 96 3.80 2.15 -3.89
CA PHE A 96 4.77 2.09 -2.81
C PHE A 96 5.43 3.44 -2.48
N GLY A 97 5.54 4.34 -3.46
CA GLY A 97 6.22 5.63 -3.24
C GLY A 97 7.74 5.50 -3.04
N VAL A 98 8.41 4.55 -3.69
CA VAL A 98 9.89 4.46 -3.69
C VAL A 98 10.52 5.78 -4.20
N CYS A 99 9.78 6.55 -5.01
CA CYS A 99 10.12 7.91 -5.46
C CYS A 99 9.94 9.02 -4.42
N GLY A 100 9.60 8.68 -3.18
CA GLY A 100 9.03 9.62 -2.24
C GLY A 100 7.52 9.78 -2.42
N THR A 101 6.97 10.64 -1.60
CA THR A 101 5.54 10.90 -1.50
C THR A 101 5.14 12.00 -2.47
N VAL A 102 4.05 11.80 -3.21
CA VAL A 102 3.47 12.85 -4.04
C VAL A 102 2.96 13.97 -3.14
N ASP A 103 3.24 15.23 -3.49
CA ASP A 103 2.74 16.40 -2.74
C ASP A 103 1.22 16.30 -2.49
N GLY A 104 0.81 16.60 -1.26
CA GLY A 104 -0.58 16.48 -0.81
C GLY A 104 -1.01 15.10 -0.34
N PHE A 105 -0.11 14.11 -0.34
CA PHE A 105 -0.34 12.78 0.23
C PHE A 105 0.56 12.50 1.44
N LEU A 106 0.13 11.55 2.28
CA LEU A 106 0.89 11.03 3.41
C LEU A 106 2.02 10.10 2.92
N GLY A 107 3.03 9.89 3.78
CA GLY A 107 4.25 9.12 3.54
C GLY A 107 4.03 7.72 2.93
N GLN A 108 3.97 7.57 1.61
CA GLN A 108 3.55 6.30 0.97
C GLN A 108 4.46 5.12 1.30
N CYS A 109 5.78 5.33 1.30
CA CYS A 109 6.76 4.29 1.61
C CYS A 109 6.63 3.81 3.06
N GLU A 110 6.57 4.76 3.99
CA GLU A 110 6.39 4.49 5.42
C GLU A 110 5.05 3.77 5.68
N LEU A 111 3.96 4.27 5.11
CA LEU A 111 2.63 3.69 5.28
C LEU A 111 2.48 2.32 4.59
N SER A 112 3.16 2.09 3.46
CA SER A 112 3.18 0.77 2.82
C SER A 112 3.89 -0.25 3.71
N MET A 113 5.01 0.13 4.34
CA MET A 113 5.69 -0.73 5.31
C MET A 113 4.88 -0.88 6.61
N GLY A 114 4.23 0.18 7.07
CA GLY A 114 3.31 0.15 8.19
C GLY A 114 2.15 -0.80 7.95
N ALA A 115 1.55 -0.79 6.76
CA ALA A 115 0.51 -1.72 6.36
C ALA A 115 1.01 -3.17 6.29
N ALA A 116 2.27 -3.38 5.89
CA ALA A 116 2.89 -4.70 5.91
C ALA A 116 3.01 -5.23 7.34
N TRP A 117 3.62 -4.46 8.25
CA TRP A 117 3.74 -4.84 9.65
C TRP A 117 2.38 -4.96 10.36
N LEU A 118 1.42 -4.10 10.03
CA LEU A 118 0.07 -4.20 10.59
C LEU A 118 -0.62 -5.50 10.15
N ALA A 119 -0.50 -5.91 8.89
CA ALA A 119 -1.11 -7.18 8.49
C ALA A 119 -0.44 -8.41 9.12
N ASP A 120 0.86 -8.38 9.38
CA ASP A 120 1.52 -9.40 10.22
C ASP A 120 0.92 -9.42 11.64
N ALA A 121 0.77 -8.25 12.27
CA ALA A 121 0.24 -8.12 13.63
C ALA A 121 -1.22 -8.59 13.77
N ILE A 122 -2.07 -8.32 12.79
CA ILE A 122 -3.49 -8.74 12.81
C ILE A 122 -3.70 -10.15 12.23
N GLY A 123 -2.63 -10.86 11.84
CA GLY A 123 -2.72 -12.20 11.25
C GLY A 123 -3.38 -12.25 9.87
N HIS A 124 -3.37 -11.15 9.11
CA HIS A 124 -3.91 -11.10 7.75
C HIS A 124 -2.99 -11.83 6.75
N ALA A 125 -3.55 -12.81 6.04
CA ALA A 125 -2.87 -13.49 4.94
C ALA A 125 -3.08 -12.74 3.62
N TYR A 126 -2.02 -12.19 3.04
CA TYR A 126 -2.12 -11.46 1.77
C TYR A 126 -2.47 -12.38 0.62
N ARG A 127 -3.36 -11.91 -0.26
CA ARG A 127 -3.56 -12.55 -1.56
C ARG A 127 -2.52 -12.04 -2.55
N VAL A 128 -1.58 -12.91 -2.89
CA VAL A 128 -0.60 -12.64 -3.95
C VAL A 128 -1.27 -12.84 -5.32
N GLU A 129 -1.52 -11.75 -6.05
CA GLU A 129 -2.20 -11.80 -7.35
C GLU A 129 -1.44 -12.63 -8.40
N ASN A 130 -0.10 -12.59 -8.36
CA ASN A 130 0.74 -13.41 -9.24
C ASN A 130 1.98 -13.94 -8.48
N PRO A 131 1.93 -15.15 -7.92
CA PRO A 131 3.03 -15.70 -7.12
C PRO A 131 4.29 -16.00 -7.92
N ARG A 132 4.22 -15.98 -9.25
CA ARG A 132 5.35 -16.26 -10.14
C ARG A 132 6.18 -15.03 -10.48
N VAL A 133 5.75 -13.84 -10.07
CA VAL A 133 6.35 -12.58 -10.53
C VAL A 133 6.77 -11.72 -9.34
N LEU A 134 7.99 -11.94 -8.85
CA LEU A 134 8.66 -11.09 -7.85
C LEU A 134 9.28 -9.83 -8.49
N ASN A 135 8.51 -9.07 -9.27
CA ASN A 135 9.03 -7.86 -9.92
C ASN A 135 8.76 -6.60 -9.08
N SER A 136 9.64 -5.61 -9.18
CA SER A 136 9.58 -4.35 -8.40
C SER A 136 8.38 -3.45 -8.67
N ARG A 137 7.68 -3.66 -9.79
CA ARG A 137 6.48 -2.92 -10.18
C ARG A 137 5.19 -3.66 -9.85
N SER A 138 5.27 -4.91 -9.39
CA SER A 138 4.12 -5.82 -9.25
C SER A 138 4.11 -6.62 -7.95
N PHE A 139 5.13 -6.52 -7.11
CA PHE A 139 5.21 -7.21 -5.82
C PHE A 139 5.44 -6.19 -4.69
N MET A 140 4.58 -6.01 -3.69
CA MET A 140 3.28 -6.61 -3.36
C MET A 140 2.20 -5.51 -3.28
N PHE A 141 1.31 -5.45 -4.26
CA PHE A 141 0.18 -4.51 -4.22
C PHE A 141 -0.70 -4.71 -2.98
N GLY A 142 -0.70 -5.91 -2.39
CA GLY A 142 -1.40 -6.20 -1.14
C GLY A 142 -1.03 -5.30 0.05
N TRP A 143 0.11 -4.59 0.05
CA TRP A 143 0.43 -3.61 1.12
C TRP A 143 0.18 -2.18 0.68
N CYS A 144 0.37 -1.94 -0.61
CA CYS A 144 0.48 -0.60 -1.16
C CYS A 144 -0.88 -0.01 -1.55
N HIS A 145 -1.99 -0.65 -1.19
CA HIS A 145 -3.33 -0.10 -1.47
C HIS A 145 -3.64 1.05 -0.52
N ALA A 146 -4.22 2.12 -1.07
CA ALA A 146 -4.46 3.37 -0.35
C ALA A 146 -5.26 3.16 0.95
N GLU A 147 -6.29 2.32 0.92
CA GLU A 147 -7.09 1.99 2.10
C GLU A 147 -6.28 1.33 3.22
N LYS A 148 -5.33 0.45 2.89
CA LYS A 148 -4.45 -0.18 3.89
C LYS A 148 -3.46 0.81 4.47
N GLN A 149 -2.92 1.70 3.64
CA GLN A 149 -2.08 2.80 4.08
C GLN A 149 -2.85 3.75 5.01
N LYS A 150 -4.11 4.08 4.71
CA LYS A 150 -4.94 4.94 5.58
C LYS A 150 -5.30 4.24 6.89
N LEU A 151 -5.64 2.95 6.85
CA LEU A 151 -5.87 2.15 8.05
C LEU A 151 -4.63 2.06 8.93
N ALA A 152 -3.45 1.87 8.33
CA ALA A 152 -2.17 1.87 9.07
C ALA A 152 -1.93 3.22 9.75
N HIS A 153 -2.07 4.33 9.00
CA HIS A 153 -1.94 5.68 9.55
C HIS A 153 -2.89 5.92 10.73
N LEU A 154 -4.17 5.59 10.55
CA LEU A 154 -5.18 5.73 11.60
C LEU A 154 -4.80 4.90 12.82
N THR A 155 -4.48 3.62 12.66
CA THR A 155 -4.10 2.71 13.76
C THR A 155 -2.90 3.21 14.56
N GLN A 156 -1.90 3.77 13.87
CA GLN A 156 -0.67 4.29 14.48
C GLN A 156 -0.91 5.58 15.28
N HIS A 157 -1.92 6.38 14.94
CA HIS A 157 -2.13 7.71 15.52
C HIS A 157 -3.44 7.83 16.29
N MET A 158 -4.27 6.78 16.31
CA MET A 158 -5.55 6.82 17.00
C MET A 158 -5.35 6.90 18.52
N PRO A 159 -6.04 7.85 19.20
CA PRO A 159 -5.96 7.98 20.65
C PRO A 159 -6.53 6.77 21.38
N THR A 160 -6.34 6.75 22.69
CA THR A 160 -7.03 5.83 23.62
C THR A 160 -8.02 6.64 24.45
N PRO A 161 -9.32 6.28 24.51
CA PRO A 161 -9.95 5.17 23.78
C PRO A 161 -9.97 5.39 22.26
N ARG A 162 -10.00 4.29 21.51
CA ARG A 162 -10.06 4.32 20.03
C ARG A 162 -11.39 4.95 19.57
N LEU A 163 -11.36 5.64 18.44
CA LEU A 163 -12.48 6.46 17.93
C LEU A 163 -13.02 5.93 16.58
N TRP A 164 -12.97 4.62 16.34
CA TRP A 164 -13.39 4.04 15.06
C TRP A 164 -14.86 4.35 14.71
N HIS A 165 -15.74 4.41 15.71
CA HIS A 165 -17.14 4.76 15.54
C HIS A 165 -17.35 6.14 14.87
N ALA A 166 -16.44 7.09 15.10
CA ALA A 166 -16.52 8.47 14.62
C ALA A 166 -15.86 8.70 13.26
N ILE A 167 -15.26 7.67 12.66
CA ILE A 167 -14.49 7.76 11.42
C ILE A 167 -15.18 6.94 10.32
N CYS A 168 -15.17 7.46 9.09
CA CYS A 168 -15.47 6.71 7.87
C CYS A 168 -14.28 6.86 6.93
N ILE A 169 -13.71 5.74 6.49
CA ILE A 169 -12.67 5.74 5.46
C ILE A 169 -13.35 5.78 4.10
N VAL A 170 -12.90 6.65 3.20
CA VAL A 170 -13.47 6.80 1.86
C VAL A 170 -12.41 6.45 0.82
N VAL A 171 -12.75 5.54 -0.09
CA VAL A 171 -11.89 5.05 -1.17
C VAL A 171 -12.51 5.44 -2.51
N ASP A 172 -11.69 5.88 -3.47
CA ASP A 172 -12.17 6.31 -4.79
C ASP A 172 -12.41 5.18 -5.80
N ARG A 173 -12.20 3.93 -5.38
CA ARG A 173 -12.40 2.71 -6.17
C ARG A 173 -12.94 1.59 -5.30
N ASP A 174 -13.63 0.65 -5.94
CA ASP A 174 -14.13 -0.56 -5.27
C ASP A 174 -12.99 -1.29 -4.57
N MET A 175 -13.23 -1.66 -3.31
CA MET A 175 -12.27 -2.42 -2.52
C MET A 175 -12.04 -3.80 -3.14
N CYS A 176 -10.78 -4.17 -3.34
CA CYS A 176 -10.46 -5.52 -3.76
C CYS A 176 -10.67 -6.53 -2.60
N PRO A 177 -10.84 -7.83 -2.89
CA PRO A 177 -11.08 -8.85 -1.84
C PRO A 177 -10.00 -8.90 -0.75
N ASP A 178 -8.74 -8.59 -1.08
CA ASP A 178 -7.63 -8.57 -0.12
C ASP A 178 -7.73 -7.39 0.86
N CYS A 179 -8.22 -6.24 0.41
CA CYS A 179 -8.47 -5.07 1.26
C CYS A 179 -9.70 -5.25 2.15
N VAL A 180 -10.74 -5.91 1.64
CA VAL A 180 -11.91 -6.30 2.44
C VAL A 180 -11.49 -7.26 3.57
N ALA A 181 -10.69 -8.28 3.27
CA ALA A 181 -10.18 -9.21 4.26
C ALA A 181 -9.26 -8.55 5.31
N PHE A 182 -8.41 -7.61 4.88
CA PHE A 182 -7.55 -6.83 5.78
C PHE A 182 -8.37 -5.99 6.75
N ALA A 183 -9.38 -5.26 6.26
CA ALA A 183 -10.25 -4.43 7.10
C ALA A 183 -11.05 -5.27 8.10
N SER A 184 -11.52 -6.46 7.69
CA SER A 184 -12.19 -7.42 8.59
C SER A 184 -11.26 -7.93 9.70
N SER A 185 -10.01 -8.29 9.35
CA SER A 185 -9.00 -8.73 10.31
C SER A 185 -8.64 -7.61 11.29
N LEU A 186 -8.52 -6.38 10.81
CA LEU A 186 -8.24 -5.21 11.65
C LEU A 186 -9.40 -4.88 12.60
N ALA A 187 -10.65 -4.95 12.14
CA ALA A 187 -11.83 -4.74 13.00
C ALA A 187 -11.89 -5.79 14.14
N THR A 188 -11.55 -7.04 13.82
CA THR A 188 -11.45 -8.11 14.81
C THR A 188 -10.35 -7.83 15.83
N PHE A 189 -9.16 -7.40 15.36
CA PHE A 189 -8.01 -7.09 16.20
C PHE A 189 -8.23 -5.87 17.11
N GLU A 190 -8.81 -4.80 16.59
CA GLU A 190 -9.11 -3.57 17.34
C GLU A 190 -10.35 -3.75 18.26
N HIS A 191 -11.07 -4.86 18.15
CA HIS A 191 -12.33 -5.11 18.84
C HIS A 191 -13.38 -4.00 18.64
N ASP A 192 -13.38 -3.36 17.46
CA ASP A 192 -14.28 -2.26 17.12
C ASP A 192 -14.82 -2.37 15.69
N THR A 193 -15.87 -1.63 15.37
CA THR A 193 -16.45 -1.57 14.03
C THR A 193 -15.71 -0.55 13.18
N ILE A 194 -15.15 -0.99 12.06
CA ILE A 194 -14.50 -0.12 11.08
C ILE A 194 -15.48 0.15 9.92
N ARG A 195 -15.68 1.43 9.59
CA ARG A 195 -16.56 1.87 8.50
C ARG A 195 -15.73 2.30 7.29
N ILE A 196 -15.98 1.69 6.13
CA ILE A 196 -15.33 2.06 4.87
C ILE A 196 -16.37 2.22 3.76
N ARG A 197 -16.33 3.34 3.05
CA ARG A 197 -17.14 3.61 1.86
C ARG A 197 -16.27 3.54 0.61
N ASP A 198 -16.69 2.75 -0.36
CA ASP A 198 -16.18 2.77 -1.72
C ASP A 198 -17.31 3.21 -2.69
N PRO A 199 -17.05 3.33 -4.01
CA PRO A 199 -18.07 3.78 -4.96
C PRO A 199 -19.32 2.90 -5.04
N SER A 200 -19.20 1.62 -4.66
CA SER A 200 -20.29 0.65 -4.77
C SER A 200 -21.13 0.53 -3.50
N CYS A 201 -20.53 0.73 -2.32
CA CYS A 201 -21.23 0.60 -1.05
C CYS A 201 -20.48 1.18 0.16
N THR A 202 -21.19 1.27 1.28
CA THR A 202 -20.59 1.39 2.61
C THR A 202 -20.53 0.01 3.26
N ARG A 203 -19.35 -0.37 3.78
CA ARG A 203 -19.13 -1.60 4.55
C ARG A 203 -18.88 -1.28 6.02
N LEU A 204 -19.50 -2.05 6.91
CA LEU A 204 -19.23 -2.06 8.33
C LEU A 204 -18.56 -3.39 8.68
N PHE A 205 -17.26 -3.34 8.94
CA PHE A 205 -16.46 -4.49 9.39
C PHE A 205 -16.61 -4.63 10.89
N ARG A 206 -17.28 -5.69 11.34
CA ARG A 206 -17.59 -5.92 12.76
C ARG A 206 -16.43 -6.63 13.48
N PRO A 207 -16.32 -6.48 14.81
CA PRO A 207 -15.35 -7.22 15.63
C PRO A 207 -15.48 -8.75 15.54
N SER A 208 -16.64 -9.24 15.13
CA SER A 208 -16.91 -10.67 14.93
C SER A 208 -16.40 -11.23 13.60
N GLY A 209 -15.85 -10.37 12.73
CA GLY A 209 -15.48 -10.71 11.36
C GLY A 209 -16.64 -10.62 10.35
N LEU A 210 -17.88 -10.37 10.81
CA LEU A 210 -19.02 -10.10 9.94
C LEU A 210 -18.86 -8.77 9.22
N VAL A 211 -19.35 -8.69 7.98
CA VAL A 211 -19.32 -7.47 7.17
C VAL A 211 -20.75 -7.12 6.74
N ASP A 212 -21.29 -6.05 7.29
CA ASP A 212 -22.58 -5.50 6.84
C ASP A 212 -22.33 -4.60 5.63
N VAL A 213 -23.16 -4.73 4.59
CA VAL A 213 -23.02 -3.97 3.34
C VAL A 213 -24.29 -3.14 3.11
N ASP A 214 -24.10 -1.84 2.96
CA ASP A 214 -25.15 -0.88 2.64
C ASP A 214 -24.89 -0.28 1.25
N THR A 215 -25.82 -0.52 0.33
CA THR A 215 -25.78 -0.05 -1.07
C THR A 215 -26.76 1.10 -1.34
N SER A 216 -27.35 1.68 -0.28
CA SER A 216 -28.35 2.75 -0.41
C SER A 216 -27.78 4.11 -0.83
#